data_AF-A0A971MNP1-F1
#
_entry.id   AF-A0A971MNP1-F1
#
_cell.length_a   1.000
_cell.length_b   1.000
_cell.length_c   1.000
_cell.angle_alpha   90.00
_cell.angle_beta   90.00
_cell.angle_gamma   90.00
#
_symmetry.space_group_name_H-M   'P 1'
#
loop_
_entity.id
_entity.type
_entity.pdbx_description
1 polymer ?
#
loop_
_entity_poly.entity_id
_entity_poly.type
_entity_poly.pdbx_seq_one_letter_code
_entity_poly.pdbx_strand_id
1 'polypeptide(L)'
;MKMGFIFSQVFWGIFLILLGISFILKVIFHLDIPVFRLFVSFLLIYMGLRVLTGGFSCERNCRNLIFNDHQFKVNADGEYNVIFGRGVVDLSEYTVDANTGIKINVIFGSGLVKLDPAQPLKIKVNSAFAGAKMPDGNMISFGEYNYQTPAVIEGQPYGKMEVNVVFGEIQLTEAK
;
A
#
# COMPACT_ATOMS: atom_id res chain seq x y z
N MET A 1 8.80 -13.91 -15.13
CA MET A 1 8.68 -15.10 -14.26
C MET A 1 7.47 -14.92 -13.35
N LYS A 2 6.65 -15.96 -13.15
CA LYS A 2 5.43 -15.89 -12.33
C LYS A 2 5.79 -15.39 -10.92
N MET A 3 5.24 -14.25 -10.51
CA MET A 3 5.37 -13.69 -9.16
C MET A 3 4.82 -14.64 -8.06
N GLY A 4 4.20 -15.76 -8.43
CA GLY A 4 3.67 -16.78 -7.54
C GLY A 4 4.69 -17.78 -6.96
N PHE A 5 5.97 -17.76 -7.36
CA PHE A 5 6.94 -18.71 -6.79
C PHE A 5 7.23 -18.42 -5.31
N ILE A 6 7.41 -17.15 -4.92
CA ILE A 6 7.60 -16.74 -3.51
C ILE A 6 6.36 -16.97 -2.63
N PHE A 7 5.18 -17.08 -3.24
CA PHE A 7 3.92 -17.41 -2.56
C PHE A 7 3.58 -18.90 -2.64
N SER A 8 4.46 -19.72 -3.20
CA SER A 8 4.25 -21.16 -3.27
C SER A 8 4.57 -21.83 -1.93
N GLN A 9 3.81 -22.88 -1.59
CA GLN A 9 4.06 -23.70 -0.41
C GLN A 9 5.46 -24.34 -0.47
N VAL A 10 5.92 -24.69 -1.67
CA VAL A 10 7.24 -25.28 -1.91
C VAL A 10 8.36 -24.31 -1.54
N PHE A 11 8.23 -23.03 -1.91
CA PHE A 11 9.21 -22.02 -1.55
C PHE A 11 9.36 -21.87 -0.03
N TRP A 12 8.24 -21.73 0.69
CA TRP A 12 8.25 -21.62 2.14
C TRP A 12 8.76 -22.89 2.82
N GLY A 13 8.43 -24.07 2.29
CA GLY A 13 8.98 -25.34 2.78
C GLY A 13 10.51 -25.40 2.69
N ILE A 14 11.08 -25.08 1.52
CA ILE A 14 12.53 -25.05 1.32
C ILE A 14 13.17 -23.99 2.22
N PHE A 15 12.57 -22.80 2.32
CA PHE A 15 13.07 -21.72 3.15
C PHE A 15 13.15 -22.13 4.63
N LEU A 16 12.10 -22.76 5.17
CA LEU A 16 12.07 -23.25 6.55
C LEU A 16 13.11 -24.35 6.80
N ILE A 17 13.32 -25.26 5.84
CA ILE A 17 14.36 -26.31 5.93
C ILE A 17 15.75 -25.67 6.01
N LEU A 18 16.06 -24.71 5.13
CA LEU A 18 17.33 -24.00 5.14
C LEU A 18 17.55 -23.23 6.45
N LEU A 19 16.50 -22.61 6.98
CA LEU A 19 16.53 -21.90 8.25
C LEU A 19 16.82 -22.88 9.41
N GLY A 20 16.19 -24.05 9.42
CA GLY A 20 16.45 -25.12 10.40
C GLY A 20 17.89 -25.65 10.34
N ILE A 21 18.39 -25.96 9.13
CA ILE A 21 19.78 -26.41 8.92
C ILE A 21 20.75 -25.34 9.43
N SER A 22 20.47 -24.06 9.15
CA SER A 22 21.30 -22.95 9.62
C SER A 22 21.42 -22.89 11.13
N PHE A 23 20.35 -23.18 11.87
CA PHE A 23 20.41 -23.24 13.34
C PHE A 23 21.26 -24.42 13.83
N ILE A 24 21.13 -25.58 13.21
CA ILE A 24 21.94 -26.76 13.56
C ILE A 24 23.42 -26.47 13.33
N LEU A 25 23.77 -25.87 12.19
CA LEU A 25 25.14 -25.48 11.87
C LEU A 25 25.72 -24.48 12.89
N LYS A 26 24.89 -23.54 13.34
CA LYS A 26 25.28 -22.57 14.37
C LYS A 26 25.58 -23.21 15.72
N VAL A 27 24.78 -24.21 16.12
CA VAL A 27 24.95 -24.87 17.43
C VAL A 27 26.11 -25.87 17.43
N ILE A 28 26.20 -26.73 16.41
CA ILE A 28 27.16 -27.85 16.39
C ILE A 28 28.54 -27.41 15.88
N PHE A 29 28.58 -26.58 14.84
CA PHE A 29 29.82 -26.19 14.16
C PHE A 29 30.25 -24.76 14.49
N HIS A 30 29.51 -24.06 15.37
CA HIS A 30 29.71 -22.65 15.70
C HIS A 30 29.73 -21.73 14.46
N LEU A 31 29.05 -22.17 13.39
CA LEU A 31 29.04 -21.51 12.10
C LEU A 31 27.73 -20.70 11.96
N ASP A 32 27.82 -19.39 12.12
CA ASP A 32 26.67 -18.48 12.08
C ASP A 32 26.38 -18.02 10.64
N ILE A 33 25.51 -18.74 9.93
CA ILE A 33 24.97 -18.27 8.65
C ILE A 33 23.69 -17.47 8.95
N PRO A 34 23.65 -16.16 8.68
CA PRO A 34 22.45 -15.37 8.92
C PRO A 34 21.47 -15.53 7.75
N VAL A 35 20.89 -16.72 7.55
CA VAL A 35 20.02 -17.05 6.39
C VAL A 35 18.90 -16.03 6.20
N PHE A 36 18.25 -15.59 7.28
CA PHE A 36 17.21 -14.54 7.20
C PHE A 36 17.76 -13.23 6.65
N ARG A 37 18.95 -12.79 7.10
CA ARG A 37 19.60 -11.58 6.60
C ARG A 37 19.95 -11.72 5.13
N LEU A 38 20.53 -12.85 4.73
CA LEU A 38 20.87 -13.13 3.34
C LEU A 38 19.63 -13.11 2.44
N PHE A 39 18.54 -13.72 2.89
CA PHE A 39 17.27 -13.71 2.17
C PHE A 39 16.74 -12.29 1.95
N VAL A 40 16.66 -11.48 3.01
CA VAL A 40 16.22 -10.08 2.91
C VAL A 40 17.15 -9.27 2.01
N SER A 41 18.47 -9.47 2.11
CA SER A 41 19.45 -8.81 1.24
C SER A 41 19.24 -9.16 -0.24
N PHE A 42 19.10 -10.44 -0.58
CA PHE A 42 18.87 -10.84 -1.97
C PHE A 42 17.53 -10.35 -2.51
N LEU A 43 16.48 -10.31 -1.68
CA LEU A 43 15.18 -9.75 -2.05
C LEU A 43 15.31 -8.26 -2.41
N LEU A 44 16.00 -7.48 -1.58
CA LEU A 44 16.22 -6.04 -1.81
C LEU A 44 17.09 -5.80 -3.05
N ILE A 45 18.16 -6.57 -3.24
CA ILE A 45 19.02 -6.48 -4.43
C ILE A 45 18.20 -6.79 -5.70
N TYR A 46 17.42 -7.87 -5.69
CA TYR A 46 16.57 -8.23 -6.82
C TYR A 46 15.57 -7.12 -7.14
N MET A 47 14.92 -6.55 -6.12
CA MET A 47 14.00 -5.42 -6.30
C MET A 47 14.73 -4.22 -6.93
N GLY A 48 15.91 -3.87 -6.43
CA GLY A 48 16.74 -2.80 -7.00
C GLY A 48 17.14 -3.05 -8.46
N LEU A 49 17.58 -4.27 -8.80
CA LEU A 49 17.88 -4.65 -10.18
C LEU A 49 16.66 -4.57 -11.10
N ARG A 50 15.48 -4.95 -10.59
CA ARG A 50 14.23 -4.85 -11.35
C ARG A 50 13.83 -3.39 -11.62
N VAL A 51 14.14 -2.49 -10.68
CA VAL A 51 13.96 -1.04 -10.88
C VAL A 51 14.90 -0.53 -11.97
N LEU A 52 16.20 -0.86 -11.88
CA LEU A 52 17.20 -0.44 -12.86
C LEU A 52 16.92 -0.94 -14.28
N THR A 53 16.37 -2.15 -14.41
CA THR A 53 16.04 -2.76 -15.72
C THR A 53 14.68 -2.31 -16.28
N GLY A 54 14.01 -1.36 -15.62
CA GLY A 54 12.72 -0.83 -16.10
C GLY A 54 11.56 -1.79 -15.93
N GLY A 55 11.69 -2.85 -15.11
CA GLY A 55 10.68 -3.89 -14.92
C GLY A 55 9.39 -3.45 -14.21
N PHE A 56 9.26 -2.14 -13.96
CA PHE A 56 8.11 -1.45 -13.39
C PHE A 56 7.57 -0.34 -14.31
N SER A 57 8.00 -0.25 -15.59
CA SER A 57 7.52 0.76 -16.53
C SER A 57 6.02 0.61 -16.79
N CYS A 58 5.31 1.72 -16.77
CA CYS A 58 3.86 1.76 -16.83
C CYS A 58 3.36 2.13 -18.25
N GLU A 59 2.53 1.27 -18.86
CA GLU A 59 1.82 1.59 -20.09
C GLU A 59 0.53 2.39 -19.79
N ARG A 60 0.36 3.51 -20.50
CA ARG A 60 -0.77 4.47 -20.73
C ARG A 60 -2.07 4.51 -19.89
N ASN A 61 -2.35 3.67 -18.91
CA ASN A 61 -3.56 3.68 -18.07
C ASN A 61 -3.27 3.30 -16.61
N CYS A 62 -2.19 3.85 -16.05
CA CYS A 62 -1.65 3.34 -14.80
C CYS A 62 -2.26 3.96 -13.55
N ARG A 63 -2.94 3.12 -12.78
CA ARG A 63 -3.28 3.36 -11.36
C ARG A 63 -2.13 2.99 -10.40
N ASN A 64 -0.95 2.63 -10.93
CA ASN A 64 0.23 2.28 -10.14
C ASN A 64 1.36 3.29 -10.39
N LEU A 65 1.84 3.93 -9.34
CA LEU A 65 3.03 4.76 -9.31
C LEU A 65 4.14 4.03 -8.59
N ILE A 66 5.28 3.92 -9.26
CA ILE A 66 6.47 3.29 -8.71
C ILE A 66 7.65 4.24 -9.01
N PHE A 67 8.31 4.75 -7.96
CA PHE A 67 9.45 5.68 -8.08
C PHE A 67 9.18 6.98 -8.85
N ASN A 68 7.96 7.53 -8.75
CA ASN A 68 7.62 8.80 -9.38
C ASN A 68 6.59 9.61 -8.58
N ASP A 69 6.52 10.90 -8.90
CA ASP A 69 5.53 11.83 -8.38
C ASP A 69 4.44 12.04 -9.44
N HIS A 70 3.17 11.84 -9.07
CA HIS A 70 2.08 11.97 -10.04
C HIS A 70 0.74 12.27 -9.36
N GLN A 71 -0.12 12.97 -10.10
CA GLN A 71 -1.49 13.27 -9.70
C GLN A 71 -2.44 12.35 -10.46
N PHE A 72 -3.13 11.47 -9.75
CA PHE A 72 -4.23 10.69 -10.30
C PHE A 72 -5.50 11.54 -10.27
N LYS A 73 -6.04 11.83 -11.46
CA LYS A 73 -7.45 12.16 -11.58
C LYS A 73 -8.25 10.85 -11.58
N VAL A 74 -9.08 10.65 -10.57
CA VAL A 74 -9.87 9.44 -10.44
C VAL A 74 -11.03 9.52 -11.43
N ASN A 75 -10.98 8.69 -12.47
CA ASN A 75 -12.01 8.62 -13.51
C ASN A 75 -12.82 7.32 -13.46
N ALA A 76 -12.42 6.37 -12.60
CA ALA A 76 -13.07 5.08 -12.42
C ALA A 76 -12.69 4.45 -11.07
N ASP A 77 -13.57 3.58 -10.57
CA ASP A 77 -13.29 2.70 -9.45
C ASP A 77 -12.03 1.84 -9.67
N GLY A 78 -11.42 1.43 -8.56
CA GLY A 78 -10.32 0.47 -8.55
C GLY A 78 -9.20 0.82 -7.58
N GLU A 79 -8.05 0.22 -7.84
CA GLU A 79 -6.89 0.25 -6.94
C GLU A 79 -5.82 1.22 -7.44
N TYR A 80 -5.43 2.14 -6.57
CA TYR A 80 -4.41 3.15 -6.79
C TYR A 80 -3.23 2.87 -5.87
N ASN A 81 -2.08 2.51 -6.44
CA ASN A 81 -0.89 2.13 -5.67
C ASN A 81 0.20 3.19 -5.82
N VAL A 82 0.77 3.63 -4.71
CA VAL A 82 1.92 4.53 -4.64
C VAL A 82 3.04 3.78 -3.92
N ILE A 83 4.09 3.44 -4.64
CA ILE A 83 5.21 2.65 -4.11
C ILE A 83 6.51 3.42 -4.33
N PHE A 84 7.25 3.73 -3.26
CA PHE A 84 8.51 4.50 -3.33
C PHE A 84 8.38 5.85 -4.06
N GLY A 85 7.28 6.57 -3.88
CA GLY A 85 7.05 7.85 -4.54
C GLY A 85 5.95 8.67 -3.86
N ARG A 86 5.49 9.73 -4.55
CA ARG A 86 4.42 10.59 -4.06
C ARG A 86 3.22 10.59 -5.00
N GLY A 87 2.07 10.20 -4.47
CA GLY A 87 0.81 10.20 -5.22
C GLY A 87 -0.17 11.21 -4.66
N VAL A 88 -0.76 12.01 -5.53
CA VAL A 88 -1.96 12.79 -5.20
C VAL A 88 -3.14 12.10 -5.84
N VAL A 89 -4.08 11.59 -5.06
CA VAL A 89 -5.34 11.01 -5.55
C VAL A 89 -6.42 12.07 -5.38
N ASP A 90 -6.89 12.62 -6.50
CA ASP A 90 -7.88 13.69 -6.49
C ASP A 90 -9.28 13.12 -6.80
N LEU A 91 -10.15 13.09 -5.78
CA LEU A 91 -11.53 12.62 -5.86
C LEU A 91 -12.53 13.78 -5.89
N SER A 92 -12.09 15.04 -5.89
CA SER A 92 -13.01 16.18 -5.78
C SER A 92 -14.00 16.29 -6.94
N GLU A 93 -13.61 15.80 -8.14
CA GLU A 93 -14.45 15.77 -9.34
C GLU A 93 -15.12 14.40 -9.56
N TYR A 94 -14.89 13.43 -8.67
CA TYR A 94 -15.39 12.06 -8.81
C TYR A 94 -16.76 11.90 -8.15
N THR A 95 -17.75 11.45 -8.92
CA THR A 95 -19.09 11.17 -8.39
C THR A 95 -19.09 9.87 -7.59
N VAL A 96 -19.42 9.96 -6.30
CA VAL A 96 -19.53 8.80 -5.42
C VAL A 96 -20.95 8.26 -5.45
N ASP A 97 -21.08 6.95 -5.62
CA ASP A 97 -22.34 6.22 -5.52
C ASP A 97 -22.23 5.02 -4.57
N ALA A 98 -23.31 4.24 -4.44
CA ALA A 98 -23.36 3.07 -3.57
C ALA A 98 -22.41 1.93 -3.97
N ASN A 99 -22.01 1.89 -5.24
CA ASN A 99 -21.15 0.85 -5.81
C ASN A 99 -19.68 1.25 -5.82
N THR A 100 -19.38 2.52 -5.55
CA THR A 100 -18.04 3.08 -5.53
C THR A 100 -17.13 2.28 -4.61
N GLY A 101 -16.08 1.74 -5.21
CA GLY A 101 -15.09 0.87 -4.56
C GLY A 101 -13.68 1.31 -4.93
N ILE A 102 -13.10 2.17 -4.09
CA ILE A 102 -11.77 2.72 -4.32
C ILE A 102 -10.81 2.18 -3.27
N LYS A 103 -9.63 1.72 -3.70
CA LYS A 103 -8.57 1.31 -2.79
C LYS A 103 -7.30 2.11 -3.08
N ILE A 104 -6.72 2.71 -2.06
CA ILE A 104 -5.48 3.48 -2.18
C ILE A 104 -4.43 2.80 -1.29
N ASN A 105 -3.33 2.36 -1.88
CA ASN A 105 -2.23 1.76 -1.14
C ASN A 105 -0.98 2.62 -1.26
N VAL A 106 -0.37 3.01 -0.15
CA VAL A 106 0.89 3.74 -0.11
C VAL A 106 1.91 2.89 0.63
N ILE A 107 3.01 2.52 -0.05
CA ILE A 107 4.05 1.66 0.48
C ILE A 107 5.40 2.36 0.30
N PHE A 108 6.12 2.62 1.39
CA PHE A 108 7.40 3.34 1.35
C PHE A 108 7.34 4.69 0.60
N GLY A 109 6.23 5.40 0.70
CA GLY A 109 5.98 6.65 -0.04
C GLY A 109 5.06 7.61 0.71
N SER A 110 4.63 8.67 0.02
CA SER A 110 3.70 9.67 0.55
C SER A 110 2.44 9.76 -0.31
N GLY A 111 1.27 9.78 0.31
CA GLY A 111 -0.01 9.98 -0.36
C GLY A 111 -0.72 11.26 0.09
N LEU A 112 -1.35 11.95 -0.85
CA LEU A 112 -2.35 12.97 -0.55
C LEU A 112 -3.66 12.58 -1.21
N VAL A 113 -4.73 12.44 -0.45
CA VAL A 113 -6.06 12.13 -0.96
C VAL A 113 -6.94 13.35 -0.75
N LYS A 114 -7.46 13.90 -1.86
CA LYS A 114 -8.42 15.00 -1.79
C LYS A 114 -9.83 14.46 -1.93
N LEU A 115 -10.71 14.87 -1.02
CA LEU A 115 -12.09 14.39 -0.89
C LEU A 115 -13.06 15.54 -1.12
N ASP A 116 -14.23 15.26 -1.70
CA ASP A 116 -15.36 16.18 -1.66
C ASP A 116 -16.22 15.89 -0.41
N PRO A 117 -16.31 16.84 0.57
CA PRO A 117 -17.11 16.63 1.79
C PRO A 117 -18.62 16.52 1.52
N ALA A 118 -19.10 16.96 0.35
CA ALA A 118 -20.51 16.89 -0.05
C ALA A 118 -20.93 15.49 -0.55
N GLN A 119 -19.99 14.58 -0.79
CA GLN A 119 -20.27 13.23 -1.26
C GLN A 119 -20.34 12.24 -0.07
N PRO A 120 -21.33 11.34 0.00
CA PRO A 120 -21.46 10.38 1.10
C PRO A 120 -20.44 9.24 0.94
N LEU A 121 -19.31 9.33 1.63
CA LEU A 121 -18.19 8.39 1.53
C LEU A 121 -17.74 7.90 2.91
N LYS A 122 -17.65 6.58 3.06
CA LYS A 122 -17.01 5.93 4.22
C LYS A 122 -15.63 5.43 3.84
N ILE A 123 -14.65 5.76 4.68
CA ILE A 123 -13.24 5.50 4.43
C ILE A 123 -12.68 4.66 5.57
N LYS A 124 -12.27 3.43 5.24
CA LYS A 124 -11.51 2.57 6.15
C LYS A 124 -10.02 2.81 5.94
N VAL A 125 -9.34 3.32 6.96
CA VAL A 125 -7.90 3.63 6.93
C VAL A 125 -7.15 2.59 7.75
N ASN A 126 -6.19 1.91 7.14
CA ASN A 126 -5.27 0.97 7.82
C ASN A 126 -3.85 1.51 7.75
N SER A 127 -3.16 1.53 8.89
CA SER A 127 -1.76 1.92 9.00
C SER A 127 -0.94 0.81 9.63
N ALA A 128 0.22 0.52 9.04
CA ALA A 128 1.21 -0.38 9.62
C ALA A 128 2.60 0.26 9.58
N PHE A 129 3.04 0.77 10.75
CA PHE A 129 4.33 1.48 10.90
C PHE A 129 4.46 2.65 9.92
N ALA A 130 3.40 3.45 9.84
CA ALA A 130 3.26 4.56 8.90
C ALA A 130 2.62 5.76 9.61
N GLY A 131 2.34 6.86 8.91
CA GLY A 131 1.50 7.95 9.42
C GLY A 131 0.29 8.18 8.53
N ALA A 132 -0.92 7.97 9.05
CA ALA A 132 -2.15 8.32 8.35
C ALA A 132 -2.85 9.47 9.08
N LYS A 133 -3.05 10.61 8.40
CA LYS A 133 -3.73 11.78 8.92
C LYS A 133 -5.08 11.96 8.24
N MET A 134 -6.13 12.05 9.05
CA MET A 134 -7.52 12.20 8.59
C MET A 134 -7.97 13.67 8.62
N PRO A 135 -9.05 14.03 7.89
CA PRO A 135 -9.53 15.41 7.83
C PRO A 135 -10.07 15.94 9.17
N ASP A 136 -10.56 15.06 10.04
CA ASP A 136 -11.01 15.36 11.40
C ASP A 136 -9.85 15.69 12.37
N GLY A 137 -8.62 15.63 11.90
CA GLY A 137 -7.41 15.88 12.70
C GLY A 137 -6.88 14.65 13.41
N ASN A 138 -7.57 13.51 13.37
CA ASN A 138 -7.05 12.26 13.92
C ASN A 138 -5.84 11.79 13.11
N MET A 139 -4.94 11.10 13.81
CA MET A 139 -3.76 10.48 13.22
C MET A 139 -3.55 9.10 13.81
N ILE A 140 -3.30 8.12 12.96
CA ILE A 140 -2.90 6.78 13.39
C ILE A 140 -1.53 6.45 12.81
N SER A 141 -0.71 5.76 13.61
CA SER A 141 0.56 5.20 13.13
C SER A 141 0.54 3.68 12.97
N PHE A 142 -0.38 3.02 13.67
CA PHE A 142 -0.60 1.59 13.60
C PHE A 142 -2.08 1.28 13.91
N GLY A 143 -2.66 0.31 13.21
CA GLY A 143 -4.04 -0.14 13.41
C GLY A 143 -5.01 0.37 12.33
N GLU A 144 -6.28 0.49 12.70
CA GLU A 144 -7.38 0.88 11.82
C GLU A 144 -8.11 2.11 12.37
N TYR A 145 -8.58 2.97 11.46
CA TYR A 145 -9.51 4.06 11.76
C TYR A 145 -10.56 4.17 10.67
N ASN A 146 -11.82 4.39 11.06
CA ASN A 146 -12.92 4.59 10.12
C ASN A 146 -13.31 6.06 10.11
N TYR A 147 -13.08 6.72 8.98
CA TYR A 147 -13.52 8.08 8.72
C TYR A 147 -14.80 8.07 7.88
N GLN A 148 -15.65 9.07 8.05
CA GLN A 148 -16.83 9.28 7.22
C GLN A 148 -16.98 10.76 6.90
N THR A 149 -17.34 11.07 5.66
CA THR A 149 -17.60 12.45 5.27
C THR A 149 -18.89 12.97 5.92
N PRO A 150 -19.04 14.30 6.09
CA PRO A 150 -20.24 14.89 6.68
C PRO A 150 -21.54 14.58 5.93
N ALA A 151 -21.48 14.31 4.62
CA ALA A 151 -22.64 13.98 3.79
C ALA A 151 -23.21 12.57 4.02
N VAL A 152 -22.54 11.71 4.82
CA VAL A 152 -23.06 10.37 5.13
C VAL A 152 -24.28 10.48 6.06
N ILE A 153 -25.44 10.06 5.56
CA ILE A 153 -26.68 9.96 6.32
C ILE A 153 -27.01 8.49 6.58
N GLU A 154 -27.38 8.15 7.81
CA GLU A 154 -27.78 6.78 8.15
C GLU A 154 -28.98 6.31 7.31
N GLY A 155 -28.88 5.09 6.77
CA GLY A 155 -29.92 4.49 5.92
C GLY A 155 -29.90 4.93 4.45
N GLN A 156 -29.06 5.91 4.07
CA GLN A 156 -28.87 6.29 2.67
C GLN A 156 -27.67 5.57 2.03
N PRO A 157 -27.65 5.43 0.69
CA PRO A 157 -26.51 4.86 -0.01
C PRO A 157 -25.26 5.72 0.14
N TYR A 158 -24.10 5.07 0.32
CA TYR A 158 -22.80 5.72 0.45
C TYR A 158 -21.73 4.90 -0.28
N GLY A 159 -20.69 5.57 -0.78
CA GLY A 159 -19.54 4.90 -1.37
C GLY A 159 -18.54 4.41 -0.34
N LYS A 160 -17.68 3.48 -0.74
CA LYS A 160 -16.65 2.90 0.13
C LYS A 160 -15.26 3.13 -0.43
N MET A 161 -14.36 3.54 0.46
CA MET A 161 -12.95 3.64 0.16
C MET A 161 -12.11 2.92 1.22
N GLU A 162 -11.09 2.21 0.78
CA GLU A 162 -10.05 1.65 1.65
C GLU A 162 -8.74 2.38 1.40
N VAL A 163 -8.06 2.79 2.46
CA VAL A 163 -6.75 3.43 2.39
C VAL A 163 -5.79 2.64 3.25
N ASN A 164 -4.74 2.11 2.64
CA ASN A 164 -3.70 1.36 3.33
C ASN A 164 -2.37 2.10 3.22
N VAL A 165 -1.68 2.30 4.34
CA VAL A 165 -0.35 2.88 4.35
C VAL A 165 0.61 2.01 5.15
N VAL A 166 1.78 1.72 4.57
CA VAL A 166 2.82 0.88 5.18
C VAL A 166 4.18 1.53 4.98
N PHE A 167 4.93 1.76 6.07
CA PHE A 167 6.25 2.41 6.05
C PHE A 167 6.29 3.74 5.27
N GLY A 168 5.21 4.51 5.31
CA GLY A 168 5.06 5.76 4.56
C GLY A 168 4.13 6.73 5.28
N GLU A 169 3.64 7.73 4.55
CA GLU A 169 2.65 8.66 5.06
C GLU A 169 1.49 8.83 4.09
N ILE A 170 0.29 9.09 4.62
CA ILE A 170 -0.85 9.51 3.83
C ILE A 170 -1.65 10.57 4.57
N GLN A 171 -2.03 11.62 3.84
CA GLN A 171 -2.90 12.66 4.34
C GLN A 171 -4.19 12.68 3.53
N LEU A 172 -5.32 12.62 4.22
CA LEU A 172 -6.64 12.86 3.66
C LEU A 172 -7.01 14.32 3.95
N THR A 173 -7.47 15.02 2.94
CA THR A 173 -7.92 16.41 3.04
C THR A 173 -9.24 16.60 2.33
N GLU A 174 -10.14 17.38 2.91
CA GLU A 174 -11.35 17.83 2.22
C GLU A 174 -11.00 19.03 1.34
N ALA A 175 -11.34 18.94 0.05
CA ALA A 175 -11.28 20.06 -0.87
C ALA A 175 -12.40 21.05 -0.50
N LYS A 176 -12.07 22.34 -0.51
CA LYS A 176 -13.03 23.43 -0.29
C LYS A 176 -13.82 23.73 -1.55
#